data_AF-A0A955F8W1-F1
#
_entry.id   AF-A0A955F8W1-F1
#
_cell.length_a   1.000
_cell.length_b   1.000
_cell.length_c   1.000
_cell.angle_alpha   90.00
_cell.angle_beta   90.00
_cell.angle_gamma   90.00
#
_symmetry.space_group_name_H-M   'P 1'
#
loop_
_entity.id
_entity.type
_entity.pdbx_description
1 polymer ?
#
loop_
_entity_poly.entity_id
_entity_poly.type
_entity_poly.pdbx_seq_one_letter_code
_entity_poly.pdbx_strand_id
1 'polypeptide(L)' 'MKIVDIRKLSTKDLTTESTKLREEIAELKRRLHMGEIENVRVIRHKRKDLARMLTVLSEQLIKEAK' A
#
# COMPACT_ATOMS: atom_id res chain seq x y z
N MET A 1 3.86 0.27 7.51
CA MET A 1 2.92 1.15 8.25
C MET A 1 2.25 0.40 9.40
N LYS A 2 2.06 1.07 10.55
CA LYS A 2 1.20 0.56 11.63
C LYS A 2 -0.27 0.78 11.25
N ILE A 3 -1.14 -0.16 11.62
CA ILE A 3 -2.58 -0.10 11.31
C ILE A 3 -3.26 1.12 11.93
N VAL A 4 -2.79 1.58 13.09
CA VAL A 4 -3.33 2.73 13.81
C VAL A 4 -3.22 4.01 12.98
N ASP A 5 -2.11 4.18 12.25
CA ASP A 5 -1.89 5.36 11.43
C ASP A 5 -2.71 5.32 10.14
N ILE A 6 -2.90 4.12 9.56
CA ILE A 6 -3.73 3.91 8.37
C ILE A 6 -5.20 4.25 8.66
N ARG A 7 -5.71 3.90 9.85
CA ARG A 7 -7.10 4.18 10.23
C ARG A 7 -7.42 5.67 10.45
N LYS A 8 -6.40 6.51 10.65
CA LYS A 8 -6.55 7.96 10.83
C LYS A 8 -6.67 8.72 9.49
N LEU A 9 -6.33 8.08 8.38
CA LEU A 9 -6.39 8.68 7.05
C LEU A 9 -7.82 8.71 6.53
N SER A 10 -8.14 9.75 5.75
CA SER A 10 -9.42 9.87 5.05
C SER A 10 -9.50 8.86 3.89
N THR A 11 -10.71 8.53 3.42
CA THR A 11 -10.94 7.64 2.27
C THR A 11 -10.23 8.13 1.00
N LYS A 12 -10.17 9.46 0.79
CA LYS A 12 -9.43 10.10 -0.31
C LYS A 12 -7.91 9.96 -0.16
N ASP A 13 -7.40 10.08 1.05
CA ASP A 13 -5.97 9.93 1.30
C ASP A 13 -5.54 8.48 1.16
N LEU A 14 -6.37 7.54 1.63
CA LEU A 14 -6.14 6.10 1.48
C LEU A 14 -6.08 5.66 0.01
N THR A 15 -6.99 6.17 -0.83
CA THR A 15 -6.96 5.87 -2.27
C THR A 15 -5.71 6.45 -2.92
N THR A 16 -5.37 7.70 -2.64
CA THR A 16 -4.16 8.36 -3.18
C THR A 16 -2.88 7.63 -2.79
N GLU A 17 -2.72 7.31 -1.51
CA GLU A 17 -1.57 6.58 -0.99
C GLU A 17 -1.52 5.13 -1.50
N SER A 18 -2.67 4.49 -1.72
CA SER A 18 -2.71 3.14 -2.29
C SER A 18 -2.20 3.11 -3.73
N THR A 19 -2.51 4.14 -4.52
CA THR A 19 -2.02 4.29 -5.90
C THR A 19 -0.51 4.51 -5.92
N LYS A 20 0.00 5.43 -5.07
CA LYS A 20 1.44 5.67 -4.92
C LYS A 20 2.20 4.41 -4.54
N LEU A 21 1.72 3.67 -3.52
CA LEU A 21 2.35 2.41 -3.12
C LEU A 21 2.36 1.37 -4.24
N ARG A 22 1.34 1.36 -5.10
CA ARG A 22 1.25 0.45 -6.24
C ARG A 22 2.29 0.79 -7.31
N GLU A 23 2.48 2.07 -7.59
CA GLU A 23 3.51 2.58 -8.51
C GLU A 23 4.91 2.30 -7.98
N GLU A 24 5.16 2.57 -6.69
CA GLU A 24 6.43 2.26 -6.03
C GLU A 24 6.76 0.75 -6.11
N ILE A 25 5.78 -0.12 -5.90
CA ILE A 25 5.99 -1.58 -6.03
C ILE A 25 6.35 -1.94 -7.48
N ALA A 26 5.73 -1.32 -8.48
CA ALA A 26 6.04 -1.56 -9.88
C ALA A 26 7.46 -1.11 -10.23
N GLU A 27 7.86 0.08 -9.76
CA GLU A 27 9.22 0.61 -9.88
C GLU A 27 10.26 -0.30 -9.23
N LEU A 28 10.02 -0.70 -7.97
CA LEU A 28 10.93 -1.61 -7.24
C LEU A 28 11.07 -2.97 -7.92
N LYS A 29 9.99 -3.49 -8.54
CA LYS A 29 10.05 -4.72 -9.34
C LYS A 29 10.88 -4.54 -10.60
N ARG A 30 10.76 -3.40 -11.30
CA ARG A 30 11.59 -3.08 -12.46
C ARG A 30 13.07 -3.05 -12.09
N ARG A 31 13.41 -2.32 -11.03
CA ARG A 31 14.79 -2.20 -10.54
C ARG A 31 15.37 -3.53 -10.04
N LEU A 32 14.56 -4.36 -9.39
CA LEU A 32 14.93 -5.73 -9.04
C LEU A 32 15.26 -6.56 -10.30
N HIS A 33 14.44 -6.45 -11.35
CA HIS A 33 14.68 -7.17 -12.60
C HIS A 33 15.94 -6.68 -13.33
N MET A 34 16.24 -5.38 -13.24
CA MET A 34 17.49 -4.79 -13.76
C MET A 34 18.71 -5.11 -12.90
N GLY A 35 18.55 -5.73 -11.73
CA GLY A 35 19.65 -6.06 -10.82
C GLY A 35 20.16 -4.88 -9.98
N GLU A 36 19.49 -3.73 -10.04
CA GLU A 36 19.87 -2.53 -9.27
C GLU A 36 19.53 -2.64 -7.78
N ILE A 37 18.64 -3.58 -7.42
CA ILE A 37 18.19 -3.79 -6.04
C ILE A 37 18.24 -5.27 -5.71
N GLU A 38 19.05 -5.63 -4.72
CA GLU A 38 19.12 -7.00 -4.21
C GLU A 38 18.12 -7.26 -3.07
N ASN A 39 17.67 -6.19 -2.41
CA ASN A 39 16.81 -6.30 -1.23
C ASN A 39 15.33 -6.53 -1.60
N VAL A 40 15.00 -7.77 -1.94
CA VAL A 40 13.64 -8.27 -2.18
C VAL A 40 12.68 -8.11 -0.99
N ARG A 41 13.20 -7.95 0.23
CA ARG A 41 12.37 -7.83 1.45
C ARG A 41 11.60 -6.51 1.46
N VAL A 42 12.14 -5.44 0.89
CA VAL A 42 11.47 -4.14 0.78
C VAL A 42 10.16 -4.25 0.00
N ILE A 43 10.17 -4.97 -1.13
CA ILE A 43 8.98 -5.22 -1.94
C ILE A 43 7.93 -5.99 -1.13
N ARG A 44 8.35 -6.98 -0.33
CA ARG A 44 7.44 -7.73 0.54
C ARG A 44 6.80 -6.85 1.61
N HIS A 45 7.56 -5.96 2.24
CA HIS A 45 7.03 -5.02 3.23
C HIS A 45 6.02 -4.05 2.61
N LYS A 46 6.36 -3.45 1.47
CA LYS A 46 5.47 -2.54 0.72
C LYS A 46 4.19 -3.23 0.27
N ARG A 47 4.24 -4.49 -0.19
CA ARG A 47 3.04 -5.29 -0.51
C ARG A 47 2.13 -5.52 0.71
N LYS A 48 2.72 -5.80 1.88
CA LYS A 48 1.95 -5.96 3.12
C LYS A 48 1.31 -4.63 3.56
N ASP A 49 2.01 -3.52 3.39
CA ASP A 49 1.49 -2.19 3.69
C ASP A 49 0.31 -1.84 2.76
N LEU A 50 0.44 -2.07 1.45
CA LEU A 50 -0.65 -1.91 0.49
C LEU A 50 -1.87 -2.76 0.84
N ALA A 51 -1.66 -4.03 1.20
CA ALA A 51 -2.76 -4.93 1.59
C ALA A 51 -3.52 -4.38 2.82
N ARG A 52 -2.81 -3.91 3.85
CA ARG A 52 -3.45 -3.33 5.03
C ARG A 52 -4.25 -2.06 4.70
N MET A 53 -3.75 -1.22 3.80
CA MET A 53 -4.47 -0.03 3.34
C MET A 53 -5.76 -0.37 2.61
N LEU A 54 -5.72 -1.34 1.69
CA LEU A 54 -6.91 -1.79 0.96
C LEU A 54 -7.94 -2.43 1.91
N THR A 55 -7.50 -3.16 2.94
CA THR A 55 -8.41 -3.68 3.97
C THR A 55 -9.14 -2.57 4.70
N VAL A 56 -8.43 -1.55 5.18
CA VAL A 56 -9.05 -0.41 5.90
C VAL A 56 -9.98 0.38 4.98
N LEU A 57 -9.59 0.60 3.72
CA LEU A 57 -10.44 1.25 2.73
C LEU A 57 -11.75 0.46 2.53
N SER A 58 -11.66 -0.87 2.38
CA SER A 58 -12.84 -1.71 2.25
C SER A 58 -13.71 -1.69 3.51
N GLU A 59 -13.13 -1.67 4.71
CA GLU A 59 -13.87 -1.52 5.97
C GLU A 59 -14.63 -0.17 6.02
N GLN A 60 -14.02 0.92 5.55
CA GLN A 60 -14.67 2.24 5.50
C GLN A 60 -15.82 2.26 4.49
N LEU A 61 -15.63 1.71 3.30
CA LEU A 61 -16.70 1.61 2.28
C LEU A 61 -17.89 0.77 2.77
N ILE A 62 -17.63 -0.34 3.48
CA ILE A 62 -18.69 -1.17 4.07
C ILE A 62 -19.45 -0.40 5.15
N LYS A 63 -18.79 0.47 5.92
CA LYS A 63 -19.46 1.33 6.91
C LYS A 63 -20.30 2.43 6.28
N GLU A 64 -19.84 3.03 5.18
CA GLU A 64 -20.59 4.05 4.44
C GLU A 64 -21.83 3.46 3.75
N ALA A 65 -21.77 2.19 3.35
CA ALA A 65 -22.88 1.49 2.72
C ALA A 65 -23.96 0.95 3.68
N LYS A 66 -23.73 1.04 5.00
CA LYS A 66 -24.61 0.52 6.04
C LYS A 66 -25.33 1.65 6.78
#